data_AF-A0A175Y0D9-F1
#
_entry.id   AF-A0A175Y0D9-F1
#
_cell.length_a   1.000
_cell.length_b   1.000
_cell.length_c   1.000
_cell.angle_alpha   90.00
_cell.angle_beta   90.00
_cell.angle_gamma   90.00
#
_symmetry.space_group_name_H-M   'P 1'
#
loop_
_entity.id
_entity.type
_entity.pdbx_description
1 polymer ?
#
loop_
_entity_poly.entity_id
_entity_poly.type
_entity_poly.pdbx_seq_one_letter_code
_entity_poly.pdbx_strand_id
1 'polypeptide(L)'
;MDNRTNTIAGWTLAACGLALGLSIVGGMAFHSERPEKMGYAIEGVEEAGGGGEAAAVPIATLLPTADVAKGAEVFKKCAACHTVNQGGANGIGPNLYATLGEPIGQGKGGFAFSDALKGVGGNWDFDKMNAWLTSPRKFAPGTKMTFAGLGNAQDRANVIAYLNSQGSNLPLPAAPAAGAAPAKEGAEKPATNAAKDSITNTDAANNLGNTGTPASGAPSVDPNAAKEGAKAGK
;
A
#
# COMPACT_ATOMS: atom_id res chain seq x y z
N MET A 1 -24.71 43.88 -30.41
CA MET A 1 -23.39 43.46 -29.87
C MET A 1 -22.73 44.67 -29.29
N ASP A 2 -22.58 44.72 -27.97
CA ASP A 2 -22.07 45.89 -27.27
C ASP A 2 -20.54 45.92 -27.34
N ASN A 3 -19.95 47.09 -27.58
CA ASN A 3 -18.49 47.26 -27.67
C ASN A 3 -17.72 46.66 -26.49
N ARG A 4 -18.37 46.52 -25.33
CA ARG A 4 -17.81 45.89 -24.12
C ARG A 4 -17.47 44.40 -24.32
N THR A 5 -18.28 43.65 -25.07
CA THR A 5 -17.98 42.22 -25.31
C THR A 5 -16.78 42.05 -26.24
N ASN A 6 -16.61 42.95 -27.22
CA ASN A 6 -15.43 42.98 -28.09
C ASN A 6 -14.17 43.37 -27.31
N THR A 7 -14.26 44.32 -26.39
CA THR A 7 -13.15 44.69 -25.50
C THR A 7 -12.75 43.53 -24.59
N ILE A 8 -13.71 42.86 -23.93
CA ILE A 8 -13.45 41.72 -23.05
C ILE A 8 -12.82 40.55 -23.82
N ALA A 9 -13.33 40.25 -25.02
CA ALA A 9 -12.77 39.21 -25.89
C ALA A 9 -11.32 39.55 -26.30
N GLY A 10 -11.05 40.82 -26.62
CA GLY A 10 -9.70 41.31 -26.95
C GLY A 10 -8.71 41.13 -25.80
N TRP A 11 -9.09 41.51 -24.57
CA TRP A 11 -8.22 41.34 -23.40
C TRP A 11 -7.96 39.87 -23.06
N THR A 12 -8.97 39.02 -23.21
CA THR A 12 -8.83 37.57 -22.99
C THR A 12 -7.84 36.95 -23.98
N LEU A 13 -7.97 37.28 -25.28
CA LEU A 13 -7.07 36.77 -26.30
C LEU A 13 -5.64 37.31 -26.14
N ALA A 14 -5.47 38.57 -25.75
CA ALA A 14 -4.16 39.15 -25.47
C ALA A 14 -3.47 38.48 -24.28
N ALA A 15 -4.20 38.19 -23.20
CA ALA A 15 -3.67 37.48 -22.04
C ALA A 15 -3.24 36.05 -22.39
N CYS A 16 -4.05 35.31 -23.16
CA CYS A 16 -3.70 33.98 -23.65
C CYS A 16 -2.48 34.01 -24.58
N GLY A 17 -2.41 34.99 -25.48
CA GLY A 17 -1.26 35.17 -26.38
C GLY A 17 0.04 35.46 -25.63
N LEU A 18 -0.02 36.29 -24.57
CA LEU A 18 1.13 36.53 -23.70
C LEU A 18 1.54 35.27 -22.93
N ALA A 19 0.61 34.54 -22.32
CA ALA A 19 0.93 33.32 -21.58
C ALA A 19 1.59 32.24 -22.48
N LEU A 20 1.07 32.06 -23.69
CA LEU A 20 1.64 31.14 -24.66
C LEU A 20 3.00 31.63 -25.17
N GLY A 21 3.12 32.93 -25.47
CA GLY A 21 4.38 33.54 -25.91
C GLY A 21 5.49 33.40 -24.86
N LEU A 22 5.21 33.68 -23.59
CA LEU A 22 6.18 33.49 -22.50
C LEU A 22 6.56 32.01 -22.31
N SER A 23 5.63 31.07 -22.52
CA SER A 23 5.93 29.64 -22.44
C SER A 23 6.84 29.16 -23.57
N ILE A 24 6.61 29.63 -24.81
CA ILE A 24 7.42 29.29 -25.98
C ILE A 24 8.81 29.94 -25.87
N VAL A 25 8.89 31.22 -25.52
CA VAL A 25 10.15 31.93 -25.33
C VAL A 25 10.93 31.36 -24.15
N GLY A 26 10.25 30.98 -23.07
CA GLY A 26 10.86 30.25 -21.95
C GLY A 26 11.44 28.91 -22.38
N GLY A 27 10.71 28.13 -23.19
CA GLY A 27 11.22 26.91 -23.79
C GLY A 27 12.45 27.14 -24.67
N MET A 28 12.49 28.25 -25.42
CA MET A 28 13.64 28.60 -26.25
C MET A 28 14.86 29.10 -25.46
N ALA A 29 14.63 29.84 -24.38
CA ALA A 29 15.70 30.40 -23.55
C ALA A 29 16.29 29.37 -22.57
N PHE A 30 15.50 28.37 -22.15
CA PHE A 30 15.90 27.32 -21.21
C PHE A 30 16.04 25.95 -21.89
N HIS A 31 16.60 25.91 -23.10
CA HIS A 31 17.08 24.65 -23.66
C HIS A 31 18.24 24.13 -22.80
N SER A 32 17.95 23.17 -21.92
CA SER A 32 18.98 22.40 -21.24
C SER A 32 19.58 21.43 -22.25
N GLU A 33 20.59 21.88 -23.00
CA GLU A 33 21.43 21.03 -23.82
C GLU A 33 22.07 19.99 -22.88
N ARG A 34 21.57 18.75 -22.92
CA ARG A 34 22.17 17.66 -22.16
C ARG A 34 23.60 17.47 -22.68
N PRO A 35 24.64 17.60 -21.84
CA PRO A 35 26.01 17.44 -22.31
C PRO A 35 26.20 16.03 -22.86
N GLU A 36 26.68 15.91 -24.10
CA GLU A 36 26.88 14.62 -24.79
C GLU A 36 27.94 13.71 -24.12
N LYS A 37 28.65 14.19 -23.10
CA LYS A 37 29.52 13.36 -22.26
C LYS A 37 29.22 13.56 -20.78
N MET A 38 28.44 12.64 -20.23
CA MET A 38 28.32 12.42 -18.79
C MET A 38 29.65 11.82 -18.29
N GLY A 39 30.34 12.55 -17.43
CA GLY A 39 31.73 12.30 -17.02
C GLY A 39 31.98 11.09 -16.11
N TYR A 40 31.12 10.06 -16.09
CA TYR A 40 31.45 8.73 -15.55
C TYR A 40 30.49 7.69 -16.12
N ALA A 41 31.02 6.72 -16.88
CA ALA A 41 30.26 5.63 -17.46
C ALA A 41 29.96 4.56 -16.41
N ILE A 42 28.68 4.35 -16.13
CA ILE A 42 28.16 3.07 -15.64
C ILE A 42 27.07 2.66 -16.63
N GLU A 43 27.29 1.55 -17.31
CA GLU A 43 26.42 1.03 -18.35
C GLU A 43 25.01 0.77 -17.81
N GLY A 44 24.01 1.36 -18.48
CA GLY A 44 22.61 0.98 -18.38
C GLY A 44 21.77 1.74 -17.35
N VAL A 45 21.34 2.96 -17.68
CA VAL A 45 19.98 3.47 -17.40
C VAL A 45 19.77 4.70 -18.27
N GLU A 46 18.96 4.54 -19.32
CA GLU A 46 18.24 5.65 -19.92
C GLU A 46 17.00 5.91 -19.05
N GLU A 47 16.97 7.05 -18.38
CA GLU A 47 15.73 7.65 -17.89
C GLU A 47 15.01 8.29 -19.09
N ALA A 48 13.97 7.61 -19.56
CA ALA A 48 12.97 8.18 -20.44
C ALA A 48 11.81 8.72 -19.58
N GLY A 49 11.87 10.02 -19.28
CA GLY A 49 10.68 10.77 -18.91
C GLY A 49 9.80 10.95 -20.14
N GLY A 50 8.62 10.32 -20.15
CA GLY A 50 7.61 10.50 -21.20
C GLY A 50 6.25 10.04 -20.70
N GLY A 51 5.35 11.01 -20.51
CA GLY A 51 3.95 10.78 -20.16
C GLY A 51 3.26 9.92 -21.22
N GLY A 52 3.12 8.66 -20.88
CA GLY A 52 2.38 7.62 -21.55
C GLY A 52 2.34 6.47 -20.57
N GLU A 53 1.27 5.69 -20.56
CA GLU A 53 1.21 4.44 -19.80
C GLU A 53 2.25 3.48 -20.39
N ALA A 54 3.51 3.69 -20.01
CA ALA A 54 4.60 2.80 -20.30
C ALA A 54 4.19 1.45 -19.72
N ALA A 55 4.14 0.44 -20.58
CA ALA A 55 3.84 -0.93 -20.19
C ALA A 55 4.59 -1.22 -18.88
N ALA A 56 3.83 -1.44 -17.81
CA ALA A 56 4.39 -1.54 -16.47
C ALA A 56 5.41 -2.68 -16.47
N VAL A 57 6.69 -2.34 -16.37
CA VAL A 57 7.76 -3.33 -16.23
C VAL A 57 7.40 -4.19 -15.02
N PRO A 58 7.23 -5.52 -15.20
CA PRO A 58 6.91 -6.40 -14.08
C PRO A 58 7.99 -6.27 -13.00
N ILE A 59 7.60 -6.12 -11.74
CA ILE A 59 8.57 -5.92 -10.65
C ILE A 59 9.53 -7.11 -10.51
N ALA A 60 9.06 -8.30 -10.87
CA ALA A 60 9.86 -9.52 -10.93
C ALA A 60 11.07 -9.43 -11.86
N THR A 61 11.06 -8.55 -12.88
CA THR A 61 12.23 -8.31 -13.74
C THR A 61 13.30 -7.45 -13.04
N LEU A 62 12.90 -6.60 -12.08
CA LEU A 62 13.79 -5.66 -11.40
C LEU A 62 14.30 -6.20 -10.05
N LEU A 63 13.59 -7.14 -9.42
CA LEU A 63 13.98 -7.72 -8.13
C LEU A 63 15.34 -8.43 -8.14
N PRO A 64 15.75 -9.18 -9.19
CA PRO A 64 17.06 -9.83 -9.22
C PRO A 64 18.24 -8.86 -9.20
N THR A 65 18.05 -7.63 -9.69
CA THR A 65 19.06 -6.57 -9.72
C THR A 65 18.81 -5.49 -8.67
N ALA A 66 17.87 -5.72 -7.75
CA ALA A 66 17.54 -4.77 -6.70
C ALA A 66 18.67 -4.68 -5.67
N ASP A 67 18.95 -3.45 -5.23
CA ASP A 67 19.99 -3.14 -4.26
C ASP A 67 19.35 -2.87 -2.89
N VAL A 68 19.62 -3.75 -1.93
CA VAL A 68 19.08 -3.68 -0.56
C VAL A 68 19.58 -2.43 0.18
N ALA A 69 20.81 -1.99 -0.06
CA ALA A 69 21.36 -0.80 0.59
C ALA A 69 20.66 0.46 0.06
N LYS A 70 20.46 0.56 -1.25
CA LYS A 70 19.61 1.62 -1.84
C LYS A 70 18.17 1.52 -1.35
N GLY A 71 17.67 0.30 -1.14
CA GLY A 71 16.34 0.07 -0.55
C GLY A 71 16.20 0.66 0.84
N ALA A 72 17.23 0.53 1.68
CA ALA A 72 17.26 1.16 3.00
C ALA A 72 17.27 2.70 2.90
N GLU A 73 17.96 3.27 1.91
CA GLU A 73 17.92 4.72 1.63
C GLU A 73 16.51 5.19 1.22
N VAL A 74 15.83 4.44 0.34
CA VAL A 74 14.43 4.71 -0.03
C VAL A 74 13.51 4.60 1.20
N PHE A 75 13.76 3.61 2.08
CA PHE A 75 12.97 3.39 3.30
C PHE A 75 13.01 4.57 4.28
N LYS A 76 14.01 5.46 4.21
CA LYS A 76 14.03 6.69 5.02
C LYS A 76 12.79 7.56 4.80
N LYS A 77 12.14 7.47 3.63
CA LYS A 77 10.85 8.11 3.32
C LYS A 77 9.68 7.54 4.14
N CYS A 78 9.83 6.32 4.68
CA CYS A 78 8.83 5.58 5.45
C CYS A 78 9.08 5.67 6.97
N ALA A 79 10.32 5.94 7.38
CA ALA A 79 10.80 5.82 8.76
C ALA A 79 10.11 6.79 9.74
N ALA A 80 9.53 7.89 9.26
CA ALA A 80 8.76 8.81 10.10
C ALA A 80 7.47 8.18 10.66
N CYS A 81 6.91 7.19 9.96
CA CYS A 81 5.65 6.56 10.33
C CYS A 81 5.82 5.09 10.75
N HIS A 82 6.87 4.42 10.27
CA HIS A 82 7.03 2.99 10.42
C HIS A 82 8.37 2.63 11.07
N THR A 83 8.31 1.72 12.02
CA THR A 83 9.48 0.94 12.47
C THR A 83 9.63 -0.30 11.58
N VAL A 84 10.84 -0.88 11.50
CA VAL A 84 11.09 -2.06 10.65
C VAL A 84 11.88 -3.17 11.35
N ASN A 85 12.41 -2.89 12.54
CA ASN A 85 13.13 -3.86 13.34
C ASN A 85 12.17 -4.86 13.97
N GLN A 86 12.65 -6.08 14.24
CA GLN A 86 11.90 -7.11 14.95
C GLN A 86 11.45 -6.60 16.32
N GLY A 87 10.16 -6.76 16.63
CA GLY A 87 9.59 -6.28 17.90
C GLY A 87 9.48 -4.76 18.01
N GLY A 88 9.71 -4.01 16.92
CA GLY A 88 9.52 -2.57 16.89
C GLY A 88 8.08 -2.17 17.17
N ALA A 89 7.89 -1.02 17.83
CA ALA A 89 6.57 -0.51 18.17
C ALA A 89 5.80 -0.04 16.93
N ASN A 90 4.47 -0.13 17.02
CA ASN A 90 3.56 0.57 16.12
C ASN A 90 3.52 2.07 16.45
N GLY A 91 3.28 2.91 15.46
CA GLY A 91 3.16 4.36 15.62
C GLY A 91 2.07 4.93 14.71
N ILE A 92 2.43 5.92 13.89
CA ILE A 92 1.52 6.45 12.86
C ILE A 92 1.14 5.33 11.87
N GLY A 93 2.11 4.50 11.52
CA GLY A 93 1.92 3.24 10.80
C GLY A 93 2.31 2.02 11.63
N PRO A 94 1.95 0.81 11.18
CA PRO A 94 2.37 -0.43 11.82
C PRO A 94 3.89 -0.65 11.69
N ASN A 95 4.45 -1.48 12.56
CA ASN A 95 5.76 -2.06 12.34
C ASN A 95 5.78 -2.91 11.05
N LEU A 96 6.83 -2.74 10.25
CA LEU A 96 6.98 -3.35 8.94
C LEU A 96 7.91 -4.58 8.91
N TYR A 97 8.42 -5.02 10.06
CA TYR A 97 9.17 -6.28 10.13
C TYR A 97 8.29 -7.44 9.65
N ALA A 98 8.87 -8.33 8.85
CA ALA A 98 8.25 -9.50 8.27
C ALA A 98 6.88 -9.16 7.62
N THR A 99 6.82 -8.16 6.76
CA THR A 99 5.55 -7.72 6.13
C THR A 99 5.23 -8.47 4.85
N LEU A 100 6.22 -8.80 4.02
CA LEU A 100 5.96 -9.64 2.86
C LEU A 100 5.55 -11.03 3.31
N GLY A 101 4.52 -11.56 2.67
CA GLY A 101 3.88 -12.83 2.99
C GLY A 101 2.73 -12.73 3.99
N GLU A 102 2.64 -11.63 4.76
CA GLU A 102 1.57 -11.45 5.75
C GLU A 102 0.24 -11.02 5.12
N PRO A 103 -0.90 -11.31 5.78
CA PRO A 103 -2.21 -10.82 5.35
C PRO A 103 -2.28 -9.29 5.31
N ILE A 104 -2.89 -8.75 4.24
CA ILE A 104 -3.00 -7.30 4.03
C ILE A 104 -3.97 -6.68 5.03
N GLY A 105 -3.50 -5.61 5.71
CA GLY A 105 -4.33 -4.82 6.61
C GLY A 105 -4.75 -5.56 7.89
N GLN A 106 -4.05 -6.64 8.24
CA GLN A 106 -4.33 -7.43 9.44
C GLN A 106 -3.08 -7.63 10.28
N GLY A 107 -3.26 -8.11 11.51
CA GLY A 107 -2.14 -8.44 12.40
C GLY A 107 -1.39 -7.21 12.91
N LYS A 108 -0.06 -7.31 12.96
CA LYS A 108 0.87 -6.26 13.45
C LYS A 108 0.54 -5.76 14.87
N GLY A 109 0.35 -6.68 15.81
CA GLY A 109 0.22 -6.34 17.24
C GLY A 109 -0.95 -5.41 17.56
N GLY A 110 -2.09 -5.58 16.88
CA GLY A 110 -3.32 -4.81 17.14
C GLY A 110 -3.37 -3.43 16.50
N PHE A 111 -2.56 -3.16 15.47
CA PHE A 111 -2.63 -1.89 14.75
C PHE A 111 -4.01 -1.65 14.11
N ALA A 112 -4.54 -0.44 14.24
CA ALA A 112 -5.87 -0.06 13.76
C ALA A 112 -5.87 0.35 12.27
N PHE A 113 -5.81 -0.66 11.38
CA PHE A 113 -5.88 -0.45 9.94
C PHE A 113 -7.16 0.25 9.48
N SER A 114 -7.13 0.88 8.29
CA SER A 114 -8.34 1.38 7.63
C SER A 114 -9.21 0.23 7.12
N ASP A 115 -10.53 0.43 7.09
CA ASP A 115 -11.44 -0.54 6.49
C ASP A 115 -11.14 -0.75 5.01
N ALA A 116 -10.71 0.32 4.31
CA ALA A 116 -10.25 0.25 2.94
C ALA A 116 -9.09 -0.74 2.72
N LEU A 117 -8.09 -0.76 3.61
CA LEU A 117 -6.94 -1.66 3.44
C LEU A 117 -7.29 -3.10 3.86
N LYS A 118 -8.08 -3.26 4.93
CA LYS A 118 -8.62 -4.57 5.34
C LYS A 118 -9.45 -5.21 4.23
N GLY A 119 -10.22 -4.41 3.49
CA GLY A 119 -11.09 -4.87 2.41
C GLY A 119 -10.36 -5.36 1.15
N VAL A 120 -9.06 -5.11 1.00
CA VAL A 120 -8.28 -5.61 -0.15
C VAL A 120 -8.14 -7.13 -0.10
N GLY A 121 -7.94 -7.69 1.09
CA GLY A 121 -7.72 -9.12 1.28
C GLY A 121 -6.39 -9.66 0.72
N GLY A 122 -6.18 -10.97 0.88
CA GLY A 122 -4.96 -11.66 0.44
C GLY A 122 -3.72 -11.30 1.27
N ASN A 123 -2.56 -11.68 0.74
CA ASN A 123 -1.26 -11.51 1.39
C ASN A 123 -0.38 -10.53 0.59
N TRP A 124 0.56 -9.90 1.28
CA TRP A 124 1.59 -9.04 0.68
C TRP A 124 2.60 -9.86 -0.12
N ASP A 125 2.32 -10.08 -1.40
CA ASP A 125 3.31 -10.54 -2.36
C ASP A 125 4.08 -9.35 -3.00
N PHE A 126 5.05 -9.65 -3.86
CA PHE A 126 5.89 -8.66 -4.51
C PHE A 126 5.10 -7.72 -5.43
N ASP A 127 4.09 -8.22 -6.15
CA ASP A 127 3.29 -7.45 -7.10
C ASP A 127 2.30 -6.52 -6.38
N LYS A 128 1.61 -7.01 -5.34
CA LYS A 128 0.73 -6.20 -4.50
C LYS A 128 1.52 -5.14 -3.75
N MET A 129 2.70 -5.47 -3.23
CA MET A 129 3.58 -4.47 -2.60
C MET A 129 4.04 -3.41 -3.61
N ASN A 130 4.40 -3.81 -4.83
CA ASN A 130 4.74 -2.88 -5.90
C ASN A 130 3.56 -1.95 -6.26
N ALA A 131 2.34 -2.49 -6.38
CA ALA A 131 1.14 -1.71 -6.66
C ALA A 131 0.81 -0.74 -5.50
N TRP A 132 0.92 -1.21 -4.26
CA TRP A 132 0.76 -0.40 -3.05
C TRP A 132 1.75 0.76 -3.00
N LEU A 133 3.04 0.48 -3.22
CA LEU A 133 4.08 1.51 -3.20
C LEU A 133 3.97 2.47 -4.39
N THR A 134 3.42 2.04 -5.53
CA THR A 134 3.17 2.94 -6.67
C THR A 134 2.16 4.02 -6.30
N SER A 135 1.04 3.64 -5.66
CA SER A 135 0.08 4.61 -5.15
C SER A 135 -0.85 3.98 -4.11
N PRO A 136 -0.61 4.23 -2.80
CA PRO A 136 -1.43 3.65 -1.73
C PRO A 136 -2.92 4.02 -1.86
N ARG A 137 -3.19 5.26 -2.26
CA ARG A 137 -4.55 5.78 -2.45
C ARG A 137 -5.30 5.12 -3.60
N LYS A 138 -4.60 4.69 -4.66
CA LYS A 138 -5.22 3.96 -5.77
C LYS A 138 -5.41 2.48 -5.44
N PHE A 139 -4.44 1.88 -4.74
CA PHE A 139 -4.48 0.48 -4.34
C PHE A 139 -5.59 0.19 -3.32
N ALA A 140 -5.72 1.04 -2.29
CA ALA A 140 -6.80 0.96 -1.30
C ALA A 140 -7.48 2.34 -1.15
N PRO A 141 -8.50 2.65 -1.96
CA PRO A 141 -9.24 3.91 -1.87
C PRO A 141 -9.85 4.10 -0.48
N GLY A 142 -9.47 5.19 0.20
CA GLY A 142 -9.86 5.44 1.60
C GLY A 142 -8.85 4.91 2.63
N THR A 143 -7.65 4.50 2.21
CA THR A 143 -6.56 4.23 3.15
C THR A 143 -6.20 5.45 4.00
N LYS A 144 -5.83 5.21 5.25
CA LYS A 144 -5.35 6.24 6.19
C LYS A 144 -3.89 6.65 5.91
N MET A 145 -3.15 5.90 5.10
CA MET A 145 -1.78 6.24 4.72
C MET A 145 -1.78 7.38 3.70
N THR A 146 -1.22 8.53 4.06
CA THR A 146 -1.20 9.76 3.25
C THR A 146 0.01 9.87 2.31
N PHE A 147 0.71 8.77 2.07
CA PHE A 147 1.87 8.73 1.20
C PHE A 147 1.47 8.81 -0.28
N ALA A 148 2.17 9.64 -1.07
CA ALA A 148 1.87 9.84 -2.48
C ALA A 148 2.16 8.60 -3.35
N GLY A 149 3.19 7.84 -2.98
CA GLY A 149 3.72 6.72 -3.76
C GLY A 149 5.16 6.97 -4.24
N LEU A 150 5.77 5.93 -4.81
CA LEU A 150 7.09 5.93 -5.41
C LEU A 150 6.93 5.76 -6.93
N GLY A 151 7.23 6.82 -7.70
CA GLY A 151 7.09 6.81 -9.15
C GLY A 151 8.15 5.94 -9.85
N ASN A 152 9.39 5.99 -9.39
CA ASN A 152 10.49 5.23 -9.97
C ASN A 152 10.37 3.72 -9.62
N ALA A 153 10.41 2.86 -10.64
CA ALA A 153 10.23 1.42 -10.48
C ALA A 153 11.41 0.72 -9.80
N GLN A 154 12.63 1.21 -10.04
CA GLN A 154 13.83 0.67 -9.39
C GLN A 154 13.86 0.99 -7.89
N ASP A 155 13.43 2.20 -7.49
CA ASP A 155 13.24 2.56 -6.08
C ASP A 155 12.28 1.60 -5.38
N ARG A 156 11.17 1.24 -6.06
CA ARG A 156 10.22 0.25 -5.54
C ARG A 156 10.86 -1.13 -5.41
N ALA A 157 11.56 -1.60 -6.44
CA ALA A 157 12.26 -2.90 -6.39
C ALA A 157 13.26 -2.95 -5.23
N ASN A 158 14.07 -1.90 -5.07
CA ASN A 158 15.07 -1.78 -4.02
C ASN A 158 14.43 -1.81 -2.61
N VAL A 159 13.38 -1.02 -2.36
CA VAL A 159 12.73 -1.01 -1.04
C VAL A 159 11.96 -2.31 -0.76
N ILE A 160 11.40 -2.95 -1.77
CA ILE A 160 10.75 -4.27 -1.64
C ILE A 160 11.79 -5.33 -1.26
N ALA A 161 12.95 -5.34 -1.91
CA ALA A 161 14.05 -6.23 -1.56
C ALA A 161 14.56 -5.97 -0.13
N TYR A 162 14.69 -4.70 0.25
CA TYR A 162 15.00 -4.32 1.63
C TYR A 162 13.97 -4.87 2.61
N LEU A 163 12.67 -4.61 2.43
CA LEU A 163 11.61 -5.13 3.29
C LEU A 163 11.60 -6.66 3.35
N ASN A 164 11.88 -7.34 2.23
CA ASN A 164 12.00 -8.79 2.21
C ASN A 164 13.13 -9.28 3.13
N SER A 165 14.29 -8.59 3.12
CA SER A 165 15.40 -8.89 4.03
C SER A 165 15.10 -8.60 5.50
N GLN A 166 14.05 -7.83 5.80
CA GLN A 166 13.63 -7.52 7.17
C GLN A 166 12.68 -8.60 7.71
N GLY A 167 13.15 -9.85 7.75
CA GLY A 167 12.45 -10.97 8.41
C GLY A 167 11.50 -11.79 7.55
N SER A 168 11.06 -11.30 6.39
CA SER A 168 10.16 -12.06 5.49
C SER A 168 10.90 -13.18 4.74
N ASN A 169 12.08 -12.88 4.19
CA ASN A 169 12.98 -13.82 3.50
C ASN A 169 12.27 -14.70 2.45
N LEU A 170 11.27 -14.14 1.74
CA LEU A 170 10.57 -14.88 0.71
C LEU A 170 11.48 -15.10 -0.51
N PRO A 171 11.37 -16.25 -1.19
CA PRO A 171 12.10 -16.48 -2.43
C PRO A 171 11.68 -15.44 -3.48
N LEU A 172 12.66 -14.84 -4.15
CA LEU A 172 12.38 -13.87 -5.21
C LEU A 172 11.69 -14.58 -6.38
N PRO A 173 10.68 -13.94 -7.01
CA PRO A 173 10.00 -14.51 -8.14
C PRO A 173 10.93 -14.59 -9.35
N ALA A 174 10.76 -15.62 -10.18
CA ALA A 174 11.45 -15.67 -11.46
C ALA A 174 11.00 -14.50 -12.34
N ALA A 175 11.94 -13.87 -13.04
CA ALA A 175 11.60 -12.84 -14.02
C ALA A 175 10.65 -13.45 -15.08
N PRO A 176 9.50 -12.81 -15.38
CA PRO A 176 8.59 -13.33 -16.37
C PRO A 176 9.31 -13.41 -17.72
N ALA A 177 9.10 -14.53 -18.44
CA ALA A 177 9.60 -14.67 -19.80
C ALA A 177 9.17 -13.46 -20.63
N ALA A 178 10.10 -12.87 -21.36
CA ALA A 178 9.89 -11.66 -22.14
C ALA A 178 8.63 -11.79 -23.02
N GLY A 179 7.55 -11.10 -22.66
CA GLY A 179 6.26 -11.12 -23.36
C GLY A 179 5.05 -11.58 -22.55
N ALA A 180 5.22 -12.09 -21.33
CA ALA A 180 4.08 -12.40 -20.46
C ALA A 180 3.55 -11.13 -19.78
N ALA A 181 2.38 -10.64 -20.22
CA ALA A 181 1.60 -9.66 -19.48
C ALA A 181 1.25 -10.21 -18.08
N PRO A 182 1.20 -9.37 -17.03
CA PRO A 182 0.82 -9.84 -15.70
C PRO A 182 -0.56 -10.49 -15.75
N ALA A 183 -0.66 -11.71 -15.23
CA ALA A 183 -1.91 -12.41 -15.06
C ALA A 183 -2.83 -11.52 -14.21
N LYS A 184 -3.88 -10.99 -14.84
CA LYS A 184 -5.03 -10.44 -14.12
C LYS A 184 -5.77 -11.65 -13.55
N GLU A 185 -5.35 -12.08 -12.36
CA GLU A 185 -6.18 -12.99 -11.59
C GLU A 185 -7.44 -12.24 -11.15
N GLY A 186 -8.57 -12.91 -11.39
CA GLY A 186 -9.87 -12.29 -11.61
C GLY A 186 -10.38 -11.50 -10.43
N ALA A 187 -10.96 -10.35 -10.76
CA ALA A 187 -12.02 -9.75 -9.96
C ALA A 187 -13.22 -10.71 -9.96
N GLU A 188 -13.25 -11.66 -9.03
CA GLU A 188 -14.45 -12.44 -8.76
C GLU A 188 -15.40 -11.57 -7.92
N LYS A 189 -16.37 -10.99 -8.64
CA LYS A 189 -17.50 -10.24 -8.11
C LYS A 189 -18.34 -11.15 -7.19
N PRO A 190 -18.57 -10.83 -5.90
CA PRO A 190 -19.62 -11.48 -5.16
C PRO A 190 -20.97 -11.00 -5.70
N ALA A 191 -21.73 -11.94 -6.26
CA ALA A 191 -23.12 -11.72 -6.60
C ALA A 191 -23.93 -11.47 -5.31
N THR A 192 -24.43 -10.24 -5.16
CA THR A 192 -25.41 -9.88 -4.15
C THR A 192 -26.79 -10.37 -4.60
N ASN A 193 -27.31 -11.41 -3.96
CA ASN A 193 -28.75 -11.64 -3.91
C ASN A 193 -29.30 -10.94 -2.66
N ALA A 194 -30.03 -9.86 -2.90
CA ALA A 194 -30.91 -9.27 -1.91
C ALA A 194 -32.31 -9.86 -2.12
N ALA A 195 -32.83 -10.54 -1.10
CA ALA A 195 -34.26 -10.70 -0.90
C ALA A 195 -34.52 -10.59 0.61
N LYS A 196 -34.97 -9.40 1.02
CA LYS A 196 -35.80 -9.24 2.21
C LYS A 196 -37.18 -9.72 1.82
N ASP A 197 -37.81 -10.50 2.69
CA ASP A 197 -39.21 -10.27 3.07
C ASP A 197 -39.45 -10.89 4.45
N SER A 198 -39.89 -10.02 5.36
CA SER A 198 -40.24 -10.32 6.74
C SER A 198 -41.74 -10.11 6.88
N ILE A 199 -42.55 -11.14 7.16
CA ILE A 199 -43.87 -10.99 7.81
C ILE A 199 -44.15 -12.21 8.71
N THR A 200 -44.02 -11.96 10.02
CA THR A 200 -44.81 -12.39 11.19
C THR A 200 -45.66 -13.66 11.17
N ASN A 201 -45.46 -14.53 12.19
CA ASN A 201 -46.53 -14.88 13.15
C ASN A 201 -45.98 -15.57 14.43
N THR A 202 -46.05 -14.84 15.54
CA THR A 202 -46.66 -15.17 16.86
C THR A 202 -46.52 -16.57 17.48
N ASP A 203 -45.91 -16.57 18.67
CA ASP A 203 -46.15 -17.35 19.90
C ASP A 203 -46.38 -18.87 19.85
N ALA A 204 -45.44 -19.62 20.46
CA ALA A 204 -45.75 -20.62 21.48
C ALA A 204 -44.47 -21.04 22.22
N ALA A 205 -44.49 -20.83 23.54
CA ALA A 205 -43.56 -21.42 24.47
C ALA A 205 -43.63 -22.96 24.41
N ASN A 206 -42.48 -23.63 24.33
CA ASN A 206 -42.27 -24.80 25.19
C ASN A 206 -40.79 -25.13 25.36
N ASN A 207 -40.46 -25.26 26.64
CA ASN A 207 -39.23 -25.70 27.25
C ASN A 207 -39.03 -27.19 26.98
N LEU A 208 -37.90 -27.60 26.41
CA LEU A 208 -37.38 -28.96 26.54
C LEU A 208 -35.85 -28.89 26.65
N GLY A 209 -35.35 -29.36 27.79
CA GLY A 209 -33.95 -29.31 28.18
C GLY A 209 -33.04 -30.13 27.29
N ASN A 210 -31.82 -29.63 27.11
CA ASN A 210 -30.70 -30.41 26.62
C ASN A 210 -29.65 -30.49 27.72
N THR A 211 -29.65 -31.61 28.44
CA THR A 211 -28.56 -32.05 29.31
C THR A 211 -27.42 -32.55 28.42
N GLY A 212 -26.38 -31.73 28.27
CA GLY A 212 -25.12 -32.09 27.61
C GLY A 212 -23.94 -31.69 28.49
N THR A 213 -23.36 -32.69 29.16
CA THR A 213 -22.13 -32.66 29.95
C THR A 213 -20.95 -32.00 29.22
N PRO A 214 -20.19 -31.06 29.81
CA PRO A 214 -18.85 -30.73 29.33
C PRO A 214 -17.79 -31.61 29.99
N ALA A 215 -16.90 -32.15 29.16
CA ALA A 215 -15.74 -32.93 29.55
C ALA A 215 -14.72 -32.11 30.37
N SER A 216 -14.03 -32.82 31.28
CA SER A 216 -13.07 -32.31 32.24
C SER A 216 -11.71 -31.99 31.60
N GLY A 217 -11.12 -30.84 31.96
CA GLY A 217 -9.67 -30.62 31.78
C GLY A 217 -9.22 -29.23 31.33
N ALA A 218 -9.22 -28.25 32.24
CA ALA A 218 -8.15 -27.23 32.39
C ALA A 218 -8.47 -26.31 33.58
N PRO A 219 -7.48 -25.95 34.43
CA PRO A 219 -7.71 -25.28 35.71
C PRO A 219 -8.10 -23.82 35.54
N SER A 220 -9.27 -23.46 36.08
CA SER A 220 -9.69 -22.08 36.29
C SER A 220 -8.90 -21.48 37.45
N VAL A 221 -8.16 -20.40 37.20
CA VAL A 221 -7.52 -19.58 38.22
C VAL A 221 -8.60 -18.81 38.98
N ASP A 222 -8.82 -19.17 40.24
CA ASP A 222 -9.77 -18.52 41.14
C ASP A 222 -9.20 -17.16 41.62
N PRO A 223 -9.86 -16.02 41.36
CA PRO A 223 -9.36 -14.69 41.70
C PRO A 223 -9.43 -14.35 43.20
N ASN A 224 -9.81 -15.28 44.09
CA ASN A 224 -9.87 -15.04 45.54
C ASN A 224 -8.85 -15.80 46.40
N ALA A 225 -7.90 -16.52 45.81
CA ALA A 225 -6.85 -17.23 46.58
C ALA A 225 -5.80 -16.32 47.27
N ALA A 226 -5.90 -15.00 47.13
CA ALA A 226 -4.93 -14.04 47.70
C ALA A 226 -5.32 -13.46 49.08
N LYS A 227 -6.38 -13.95 49.75
CA LYS A 227 -6.83 -13.37 51.04
C LYS A 227 -6.84 -14.30 52.27
N GLU A 228 -6.50 -15.58 52.15
CA GLU A 228 -6.48 -16.49 53.32
C GLU A 228 -5.08 -16.88 53.83
N GLY A 229 -4.01 -16.28 53.30
CA GLY A 229 -2.64 -16.49 53.79
C GLY A 229 -2.18 -15.61 54.96
N ALA A 230 -3.02 -14.73 55.50
CA ALA A 230 -2.59 -13.65 56.42
C ALA A 230 -3.11 -13.75 57.88
N LYS A 231 -3.61 -14.91 58.33
CA LYS A 231 -4.05 -15.11 59.74
C LYS A 231 -3.68 -16.47 60.33
N ALA A 232 -2.45 -16.94 60.13
CA ALA A 232 -1.86 -18.01 60.94
C ALA A 232 -0.39 -17.69 61.18
N GLY A 233 -0.12 -16.83 62.16
CA GLY A 233 1.24 -16.38 62.47
C GLY A 233 1.30 -15.40 63.63
N LYS A 234 0.69 -15.75 64.78
CA LYS A 234 1.14 -15.37 66.12
C LYS A 234 0.40 -16.15 67.20
#